data_AF-I2Q8I8-F1
#
_entry.id   AF-I2Q8I8-F1
#
_cell.length_a   1.000
_cell.length_b   1.000
_cell.length_c   1.000
_cell.angle_alpha   90.00
_cell.angle_beta   90.00
_cell.angle_gamma   90.00
#
_symmetry.space_group_name_H-M   'P 1'
#
loop_
_entity.id
_entity.type
_entity.pdbx_description
1 polymer ?
#
loop_
_entity_poly.entity_id
_entity_poly.type
_entity_poly.pdbx_seq_one_letter_code
_entity_poly.pdbx_strand_id
1 'polypeptide(L)' 'MTRVGSKVRIEGWKPLSEEEHFMTCPTCGERFDCRELGEVFEHLHGIEPEEEPERQ' A
#
# COMPACT_ATOMS: atom_id res chain seq x y z
N MET A 1 22.10 -18.48 4.40
CA MET A 1 21.01 -18.15 3.45
C MET A 1 19.71 -18.03 4.23
N THR A 2 19.32 -16.83 4.64
CA THR A 2 18.04 -16.62 5.35
C THR A 2 16.93 -16.55 4.30
N ARG A 3 16.03 -17.54 4.30
CA ARG A 3 14.83 -17.54 3.44
C ARG A 3 13.94 -16.39 3.86
N VAL A 4 13.72 -15.45 2.95
CA VAL A 4 12.60 -14.49 3.04
C VAL A 4 11.33 -15.30 2.83
N GLY A 5 10.61 -15.56 3.92
CA GLY A 5 9.31 -16.23 3.85
C GLY A 5 8.31 -15.33 3.15
N SER A 6 8.03 -15.62 1.87
CA SER A 6 6.90 -15.06 1.15
C SER A 6 5.61 -15.37 1.92
N LYS A 7 5.05 -14.36 2.60
CA LYS A 7 3.82 -14.48 3.38
C LYS A 7 2.67 -14.73 2.40
N VAL A 8 2.34 -16.01 2.20
CA VAL A 8 1.13 -16.43 1.48
C VAL A 8 -0.06 -15.83 2.22
N ARG A 9 -0.85 -14.96 1.54
CA ARG A 9 -2.09 -14.42 2.10
C ARG A 9 -3.14 -15.53 2.10
N ILE A 10 -3.32 -16.12 3.27
CA ILE A 10 -4.32 -17.14 3.60
C ILE A 10 -5.65 -16.43 3.88
N GLU A 11 -6.76 -16.98 3.38
CA GLU A 11 -8.11 -16.48 3.70
C GLU A 11 -8.29 -16.39 5.23
N GLY A 12 -8.71 -15.22 5.71
CA GLY A 12 -8.79 -14.93 7.15
C GLY A 12 -7.57 -14.23 7.76
N TRP A 13 -6.66 -13.69 6.93
CA TRP A 13 -5.53 -12.88 7.42
C TRP A 13 -6.02 -11.74 8.32
N LYS A 14 -5.59 -11.79 9.60
CA LYS A 14 -5.75 -10.72 10.57
C LYS A 14 -4.38 -10.16 10.90
N PRO A 15 -4.21 -8.83 10.89
CA PRO A 15 -2.98 -8.20 11.35
C PRO A 15 -2.76 -8.55 12.82
N LEU A 16 -1.55 -8.98 13.16
CA LEU A 16 -1.18 -9.26 14.55
C LEU A 16 -0.93 -7.97 15.35
N SER A 17 -0.61 -6.88 14.66
CA SER A 17 -0.18 -5.61 15.23
C SER A 17 -0.39 -4.46 14.23
N GLU A 18 -0.42 -3.23 14.75
CA GLU A 18 -0.64 -2.03 13.94
C GLU A 18 0.44 -1.85 12.86
N GLU A 19 1.66 -2.28 13.15
CA GLU A 19 2.80 -2.27 12.24
C GLU A 19 2.62 -3.09 10.95
N GLU A 20 1.73 -4.09 10.92
CA GLU A 20 1.42 -4.84 9.67
C GLU A 20 0.50 -4.07 8.71
N HIS A 21 -0.05 -2.94 9.14
CA HIS A 21 -0.78 -2.02 8.26
C HIS A 21 0.14 -1.03 7.54
N PHE A 22 1.35 -0.80 8.07
CA PHE A 22 2.29 0.09 7.43
C PHE A 22 3.08 -0.66 6.35
N MET A 23 3.15 -0.10 5.16
CA MET A 23 4.04 -0.58 4.11
C MET A 23 5.11 0.46 3.79
N THR A 24 6.31 -0.01 3.44
CA THR A 24 7.38 0.85 2.94
C THR A 24 7.26 0.97 1.43
N CYS A 25 7.19 2.18 0.94
CA CYS A 25 7.20 2.46 -0.48
C CYS A 25 8.55 2.09 -1.09
N PRO A 26 8.59 1.22 -2.10
CA PRO A 26 9.84 0.87 -2.78
C PRO A 26 10.39 2.02 -3.63
N THR A 27 9.59 3.05 -3.92
CA THR A 27 9.97 4.18 -4.80
C THR A 27 10.70 5.29 -4.03
N CYS A 28 10.16 5.72 -2.90
CA CYS A 28 10.72 6.83 -2.10
C CYS A 28 11.31 6.38 -0.75
N GLY A 29 11.00 5.15 -0.30
CA GLY A 29 11.46 4.62 0.98
C GLY A 29 10.62 5.06 2.18
N GLU A 30 9.56 5.84 2.00
CA GLU A 30 8.69 6.30 3.08
C GLU A 30 7.75 5.18 3.56
N ARG A 31 7.35 5.23 4.83
CA ARG A 31 6.34 4.32 5.39
C ARG A 31 4.99 5.02 5.39
N PHE A 32 3.98 4.34 4.86
CA PHE A 32 2.60 4.83 4.84
C PHE A 32 1.63 3.75 5.34
N ASP A 33 0.50 4.17 5.91
CA ASP A 33 -0.54 3.28 6.41
C ASP A 33 -1.47 2.84 5.26
N CYS A 34 -1.52 1.52 4.99
CA CYS A 34 -2.38 0.96 3.94
C CYS A 34 -3.88 1.09 4.23
N ARG A 35 -4.28 1.40 5.47
CA ARG A 35 -5.68 1.60 5.87
C ARG A 35 -6.17 2.99 5.50
N GLU A 36 -5.28 3.98 5.53
CA GLU A 36 -5.60 5.36 5.22
C GLU A 36 -5.47 5.57 3.71
N LEU A 37 -6.54 5.22 2.98
CA LEU A 37 -6.55 5.32 1.52
C LEU A 37 -6.20 6.74 1.03
N GLY A 38 -6.55 7.80 1.79
CA GLY A 38 -6.14 9.17 1.47
C GLY A 38 -4.62 9.34 1.43
N GLU A 39 -3.92 8.87 2.47
CA GLU A 39 -2.45 8.88 2.52
C GLU A 39 -1.86 8.02 1.39
N VAL A 40 -2.47 6.86 1.11
CA VAL A 40 -2.06 6.01 -0.02
C VAL A 40 -2.17 6.76 -1.35
N PHE A 41 -3.27 7.48 -1.58
CA PHE A 41 -3.49 8.24 -2.82
C PHE A 41 -2.51 9.39 -2.98
N GLU A 42 -2.26 10.15 -1.91
CA GLU A 42 -1.26 11.23 -1.91
C GLU A 42 0.17 10.68 -2.10
N HIS A 43 0.40 9.44 -1.68
CA HIS A 43 1.69 8.76 -1.78
C HIS A 43 1.93 8.06 -3.13
N LEU A 44 0.95 8.01 -4.04
CA LEU A 44 1.11 7.36 -5.34
C LEU A 44 2.11 8.11 -6.22
N HIS A 45 3.23 7.46 -6.53
CA HIS A 45 4.22 8.00 -7.45
C HIS A 45 3.87 7.64 -8.90
N GLY A 46 3.68 8.65 -9.75
CA GLY A 46 3.59 8.47 -11.21
C GLY A 46 2.23 8.02 -11.73
N ILE A 47 1.18 8.07 -10.91
CA ILE A 47 -0.19 8.04 -11.42
C ILE A 47 -0.59 9.49 -11.63
N GLU A 48 -0.50 9.95 -12.87
CA GLU A 48 -1.26 11.14 -13.27
C GLU A 48 -2.74 10.75 -13.13
N PRO A 49 -3.54 11.44 -12.31
CA PRO A 49 -4.96 11.17 -12.27
C PRO A 49 -5.47 11.43 -13.68
N GLU A 50 -5.85 10.37 -14.38
CA GLU A 50 -6.64 10.48 -15.59
C GLU A 50 -7.90 11.25 -15.19
N GLU A 51 -7.92 12.55 -15.49
CA GLU A 51 -9.09 13.41 -15.32
C GLU A 51 -10.26 12.66 -15.98
N GLU A 52 -11.28 12.31 -15.19
CA GLU A 52 -12.49 11.70 -15.72
C GLU A 52 -12.95 12.56 -16.91
N PRO A 53 -13.19 11.99 -18.11
CA PRO A 53 -13.84 12.75 -19.15
C PRO A 53 -15.20 13.17 -18.59
N GLU A 54 -15.34 14.46 -18.36
CA GLU A 54 -16.55 15.16 -17.97
C GLU A 54 -17.75 14.50 -18.67
N ARG A 55 -18.57 13.80 -17.87
CA ARG A 55 -19.79 13.17 -18.37
C ARG A 55 -20.71 14.29 -18.83
N GLN A 56 -20.75 14.51 -20.16
CA GLN A 56 -21.69 15.39 -20.85
C GLN A 56 -23.13 14.91 -20.72
#